data_AF-A0AAV4S043-F1
#
_entry.id   AF-A0AAV4S043-F1
#
_cell.length_a   1.000
_cell.length_b   1.000
_cell.length_c   1.000
_cell.angle_alpha   90.00
_cell.angle_beta   90.00
_cell.angle_gamma   90.00
#
_symmetry.space_group_name_H-M   'P 1'
#
loop_
_entity.id
_entity.type
_entity.pdbx_description
1 polymer ?
#
loop_
_entity_poly.entity_id
_entity_poly.type
_entity_poly.pdbx_seq_one_letter_code
_entity_poly.pdbx_strand_id
1 'polypeptide(L)'
;MASNNNSARNGFTITWIIENFDNSTVTNGDCLESPTFTVDTMEETKWCLFLYPACDDDAVEDDILFGLRRMPDCKGPLSIKIDIEYALLTADGSVAGEYTVTKQKVSENESVVQKLSDLMCVISAEELEKSFSNRNLTVRIKMWKCSGEINNDGYCMARTHIGVEKKNPPFGLSGILAL
;
A
#
# COMPACT_ATOMS: atom_id res chain seq x y z
N MET A 1 34.76 0.87 -4.09
CA MET A 1 34.44 -0.06 -2.99
C MET A 1 33.79 0.76 -1.88
N ALA A 2 32.47 0.69 -1.74
CA ALA A 2 31.76 1.24 -0.60
C ALA A 2 31.33 0.04 0.25
N SER A 3 31.77 0.02 1.51
CA SER A 3 31.39 -1.03 2.46
C SER A 3 29.90 -0.95 2.75
N ASN A 4 29.13 -1.89 2.22
CA ASN A 4 27.77 -2.16 2.67
C ASN A 4 27.82 -2.81 4.06
N ASN A 5 28.03 -2.01 5.11
CA ASN A 5 27.64 -2.40 6.45
C ASN A 5 26.10 -2.31 6.56
N ASN A 6 25.41 -3.27 5.94
CA ASN A 6 24.01 -3.52 6.24
C ASN A 6 23.99 -4.37 7.53
N SER A 7 24.25 -3.73 8.67
CA SER A 7 23.83 -4.33 9.94
C SER A 7 22.31 -4.45 9.83
N ALA A 8 21.81 -5.69 9.69
CA ALA A 8 20.41 -6.00 9.49
C ALA A 8 19.58 -5.36 10.62
N ARG A 9 19.08 -4.15 10.36
CA ARG A 9 18.23 -3.44 11.30
C ARG A 9 16.88 -4.13 11.23
N ASN A 10 16.46 -4.70 12.36
CA ASN A 10 15.15 -5.30 12.43
C ASN A 10 14.08 -4.26 12.11
N GLY A 11 13.10 -4.65 11.33
CA GLY A 11 12.04 -3.78 10.86
C GLY A 11 10.67 -4.44 10.92
N PHE A 12 9.68 -3.76 10.37
CA PHE A 12 8.38 -4.34 10.12
C PHE A 12 8.10 -4.33 8.63
N THR A 13 7.73 -5.49 8.07
CA THR A 13 7.39 -5.63 6.65
C THR A 13 5.91 -5.89 6.48
N ILE A 14 5.27 -5.15 5.60
CA ILE A 14 3.88 -5.38 5.18
C ILE A 14 3.88 -5.73 3.72
N THR A 15 3.18 -6.79 3.35
CA THR A 15 2.85 -7.09 1.95
C THR A 15 1.35 -6.95 1.75
N TRP A 16 0.93 -6.11 0.82
CA TRP A 16 -0.47 -5.90 0.48
C TRP A 16 -0.74 -6.32 -0.95
N ILE A 17 -1.63 -7.31 -1.11
CA ILE A 17 -2.10 -7.79 -2.40
C ILE A 17 -3.47 -7.19 -2.67
N ILE A 18 -3.61 -6.52 -3.80
CA ILE A 18 -4.87 -5.99 -4.30
C ILE A 18 -5.25 -6.80 -5.53
N GLU A 19 -6.30 -7.60 -5.41
CA GLU A 19 -6.78 -8.49 -6.46
C GLU A 19 -7.76 -7.78 -7.38
N ASN A 20 -7.71 -8.12 -8.68
CA ASN A 20 -8.48 -7.48 -9.76
C ASN A 20 -8.23 -5.97 -9.89
N PHE A 21 -7.00 -5.53 -9.59
CA PHE A 21 -6.57 -4.16 -9.77
C PHE A 21 -6.58 -3.76 -11.25
N ASP A 22 -7.16 -2.60 -11.49
CA ASP A 22 -7.08 -1.84 -12.74
C ASP A 22 -6.89 -0.38 -12.32
N ASN A 23 -6.06 0.39 -13.04
CA ASN A 23 -5.85 1.81 -12.73
C ASN A 23 -7.18 2.58 -12.70
N SER A 24 -8.16 2.15 -13.50
CA SER A 24 -9.52 2.71 -13.50
C SER A 24 -10.31 2.54 -12.19
N THR A 25 -9.87 1.62 -11.32
CA THR A 25 -10.53 1.32 -10.04
C THR A 25 -10.37 2.48 -9.07
N VAL A 26 -9.21 3.13 -9.07
CA VAL A 26 -8.87 4.20 -8.13
C VAL A 26 -9.36 5.56 -8.66
N THR A 27 -9.45 5.74 -9.98
CA THR A 27 -9.90 6.99 -10.62
C THR A 27 -11.38 7.32 -10.41
N ASN A 28 -12.20 6.40 -9.89
CA ASN A 28 -13.60 6.66 -9.56
C ASN A 28 -13.80 7.45 -8.25
N GLY A 29 -12.70 7.88 -7.59
CA GLY A 29 -12.73 8.73 -6.40
C GLY A 29 -12.65 7.98 -5.07
N ASP A 30 -12.76 6.65 -5.09
CA ASP A 30 -12.76 5.85 -3.87
C ASP A 30 -11.33 5.52 -3.40
N CYS A 31 -11.05 5.85 -2.14
CA CYS A 31 -9.83 5.45 -1.44
C CYS A 31 -9.86 3.94 -1.18
N LEU A 32 -8.83 3.22 -1.63
CA LEU A 32 -8.65 1.81 -1.34
C LEU A 32 -7.75 1.69 -0.12
N GLU A 33 -8.26 1.12 0.98
CA GLU A 33 -7.50 0.95 2.22
C GLU A 33 -7.25 -0.53 2.52
N SER A 34 -6.06 -0.83 3.04
CA SER A 34 -5.77 -2.13 3.63
C SER A 34 -6.41 -2.24 5.02
N PRO A 35 -6.66 -3.46 5.53
CA PRO A 35 -6.98 -3.66 6.94
C PRO A 35 -5.94 -3.00 7.86
N THR A 36 -6.40 -2.37 8.94
CA THR A 36 -5.51 -1.81 9.96
C THR A 36 -4.72 -2.91 10.66
N PHE A 37 -3.42 -2.68 10.85
CA PHE A 37 -2.53 -3.59 11.58
C PHE A 37 -1.86 -2.87 12.74
N THR A 38 -1.66 -3.61 13.84
CA THR A 38 -0.91 -3.12 15.01
C THR A 38 0.51 -3.65 14.93
N VAL A 39 1.49 -2.77 15.12
CA VAL A 39 2.91 -3.08 15.03
C VAL A 39 3.52 -2.98 16.42
N ASP A 40 3.53 -4.11 17.13
CA ASP A 40 4.03 -4.19 18.51
C ASP A 40 5.50 -3.78 18.60
N THR A 41 6.30 -4.16 17.59
CA THR A 41 7.72 -3.80 17.46
C THR A 41 7.94 -2.29 17.26
N MET A 42 6.89 -1.56 16.92
CA MET A 42 6.87 -0.10 16.79
C MET A 42 5.96 0.55 17.84
N GLU A 43 6.09 0.11 19.09
CA GLU A 43 5.40 0.73 20.24
C GLU A 43 3.87 0.61 20.16
N GLU A 44 3.38 -0.56 19.73
CA GLU A 44 1.95 -0.87 19.56
C GLU A 44 1.22 0.18 18.71
N THR A 45 1.91 0.73 17.70
CA THR A 45 1.32 1.71 16.78
C THR A 45 0.48 1.03 15.72
N LYS A 46 -0.62 1.66 15.35
CA LYS A 46 -1.59 1.16 14.37
C LYS A 46 -1.39 1.87 13.04
N TRP A 47 -1.47 1.11 11.96
CA TRP A 47 -1.19 1.61 10.63
C TRP A 47 -2.14 0.99 9.60
N CYS A 48 -2.37 1.70 8.50
CA CYS A 48 -2.96 1.12 7.29
C CYS A 48 -2.23 1.65 6.06
N LEU A 49 -2.22 0.84 5.00
CA LEU A 49 -1.85 1.25 3.66
C LEU A 49 -3.08 1.78 2.94
N PHE A 50 -2.88 2.73 2.04
CA PHE A 50 -3.94 3.24 1.21
C PHE A 50 -3.47 3.62 -0.19
N LEU A 51 -4.40 3.56 -1.14
CA LEU A 51 -4.29 4.08 -2.50
C LEU A 51 -5.44 5.06 -2.72
N TYR A 52 -5.13 6.25 -3.22
CA TYR A 52 -6.10 7.32 -3.42
C TYR A 52 -5.81 8.02 -4.75
N PRO A 53 -6.82 8.34 -5.58
CA PRO A 53 -6.59 9.12 -6.79
C PRO A 53 -6.12 10.52 -6.41
N ALA A 54 -5.03 11.02 -7.00
CA ALA A 54 -4.65 12.41 -6.85
C ALA A 54 -5.79 13.27 -7.40
N CYS A 55 -6.45 14.01 -6.52
CA CYS A 55 -7.52 14.94 -6.88
C CYS A 55 -6.96 16.34 -6.65
N ASP A 56 -6.14 16.80 -7.59
CA ASP A 56 -5.70 18.20 -7.63
C ASP A 56 -6.47 18.89 -8.75
N ASP A 57 -7.26 19.91 -8.39
CA ASP A 57 -8.06 20.72 -9.33
C ASP A 57 -7.19 21.45 -10.39
N ASP A 58 -5.87 21.51 -10.19
CA ASP A 58 -4.90 22.24 -11.03
C ASP A 58 -3.78 21.36 -11.63
N ALA A 59 -3.76 20.04 -11.40
CA ALA A 59 -2.68 19.17 -11.88
C ALA A 59 -3.10 18.33 -13.10
N VAL A 60 -2.26 18.36 -14.14
CA VAL A 60 -2.43 17.70 -15.44
C VAL A 60 -2.25 16.17 -15.35
N GLU A 61 -2.16 15.58 -14.16
CA GLU A 61 -1.82 14.16 -14.01
C GLU A 61 -2.77 13.44 -13.04
N ASP A 62 -3.61 12.57 -13.61
CA ASP A 62 -4.41 11.54 -12.94
C ASP A 62 -3.50 10.48 -12.28
N ASP A 63 -2.67 10.89 -11.31
CA ASP A 63 -1.78 9.98 -10.61
C ASP A 63 -2.48 9.27 -9.45
N ILE A 64 -1.92 8.15 -9.00
CA ILE A 64 -2.41 7.43 -7.82
C ILE A 64 -1.44 7.71 -6.69
N LEU A 65 -1.92 8.34 -5.62
CA LEU A 65 -1.16 8.44 -4.37
C LEU A 65 -1.24 7.10 -3.64
N PHE A 66 -0.10 6.60 -3.22
CA PHE A 66 0.01 5.43 -2.37
C PHE A 66 0.77 5.80 -1.11
N GLY A 67 0.33 5.27 0.03
CA GLY A 67 0.87 5.75 1.29
C GLY A 67 0.60 4.85 2.47
N LEU A 68 1.25 5.24 3.56
CA LEU A 68 1.13 4.65 4.86
C LEU A 68 0.50 5.69 5.80
N ARG A 69 -0.63 5.36 6.42
CA ARG A 69 -1.30 6.18 7.41
C ARG A 69 -1.10 5.62 8.79
N ARG A 70 -0.74 6.49 9.74
CA ARG A 70 -0.74 6.15 11.15
C ARG A 70 -2.13 6.39 11.73
N MET A 71 -2.77 5.35 12.26
CA MET A 71 -4.13 5.43 12.77
C MET A 71 -4.19 6.13 14.14
N PRO A 72 -5.33 6.73 14.51
CA PRO A 72 -5.54 7.27 15.84
C PRO A 72 -5.57 6.18 16.93
N ASP A 73 -5.55 6.62 18.18
CA ASP A 73 -5.62 5.79 19.39
C ASP A 73 -4.50 4.74 19.45
N CYS A 74 -3.30 5.18 19.07
CA CYS A 74 -2.08 4.43 19.30
C CYS A 74 -1.70 4.53 20.78
N LYS A 75 -1.30 3.41 21.41
CA LYS A 75 -0.68 3.46 22.75
C LYS A 75 0.75 4.01 22.72
N GLY A 76 1.35 4.06 21.53
CA GLY A 76 2.69 4.57 21.28
C GLY A 76 2.82 6.09 21.42
N PRO A 77 3.96 6.65 21.01
CA PRO A 77 4.33 8.05 21.26
C PRO A 77 3.59 8.98 20.31
N LEU A 78 3.40 10.26 20.67
CA LEU A 78 2.71 11.25 19.81
C LEU A 78 3.24 11.32 18.38
N SER A 79 4.55 11.10 18.19
CA SER A 79 5.18 10.99 16.89
C SER A 79 6.30 9.95 16.90
N ILE A 80 6.49 9.26 15.78
CA ILE A 80 7.57 8.30 15.59
C ILE A 80 8.40 8.71 14.37
N LYS A 81 9.73 8.53 14.45
CA LYS A 81 10.63 8.73 13.30
C LYS A 81 10.97 7.39 12.68
N ILE A 82 10.61 7.21 11.42
CA ILE A 82 10.81 5.96 10.68
C ILE A 82 11.50 6.19 9.33
N ASP A 83 12.23 5.18 8.90
CA ASP A 83 12.62 5.01 7.51
C ASP A 83 11.63 4.06 6.86
N ILE A 84 11.25 4.32 5.62
CA ILE A 84 10.23 3.57 4.88
C ILE A 84 10.80 3.21 3.52
N GLU A 85 10.77 1.92 3.19
CA GLU A 85 11.01 1.40 1.84
C GLU A 85 9.65 1.02 1.23
N TYR A 86 9.41 1.50 0.03
CA TYR A 86 8.28 1.11 -0.80
C TYR A 86 8.79 0.24 -1.94
N ALA A 87 8.12 -0.87 -2.21
CA ALA A 87 8.48 -1.76 -3.29
C ALA A 87 7.24 -2.29 -4.03
N LEU A 88 7.34 -2.35 -5.36
CA LEU A 88 6.41 -3.09 -6.21
C LEU A 88 6.92 -4.52 -6.37
N LEU A 89 6.07 -5.51 -6.18
CA LEU A 89 6.42 -6.92 -6.36
C LEU A 89 5.83 -7.49 -7.65
N THR A 90 6.61 -8.32 -8.31
CA THR A 90 6.16 -9.17 -9.42
C THR A 90 5.26 -10.31 -8.93
N ALA A 91 4.57 -11.00 -9.84
CA ALA A 91 3.70 -12.13 -9.47
C ALA A 91 4.43 -13.30 -8.78
N ASP A 92 5.72 -13.49 -9.03
CA ASP A 92 6.59 -14.45 -8.35
C ASP A 92 7.14 -13.93 -7.00
N GLY A 93 6.80 -12.70 -6.61
CA GLY A 93 7.21 -12.07 -5.36
C GLY A 93 8.58 -11.39 -5.40
N SER A 94 9.23 -11.34 -6.57
CA SER A 94 10.47 -10.60 -6.79
C SER A 94 10.21 -9.09 -6.75
N VAL A 95 11.23 -8.30 -6.40
CA VAL A 95 11.12 -6.83 -6.38
C VAL A 95 11.27 -6.31 -7.80
N ALA A 96 10.22 -5.69 -8.34
CA ALA A 96 10.26 -5.02 -9.65
C ALA A 96 10.90 -3.63 -9.55
N GLY A 97 10.64 -2.92 -8.45
CA GLY A 97 11.28 -1.65 -8.13
C GLY A 97 11.05 -1.27 -6.70
N GLU A 98 11.98 -0.52 -6.14
CA GLU A 98 11.89 -0.03 -4.77
C GLU A 98 12.57 1.33 -4.62
N TYR A 99 12.12 2.10 -3.64
CA TYR A 99 12.83 3.29 -3.18
C TYR A 99 12.61 3.47 -1.68
N THR A 100 13.49 4.26 -1.07
CA THR A 100 13.49 4.50 0.39
C THR A 100 13.37 5.98 0.69
N VAL A 101 12.46 6.33 1.60
CA VAL A 101 12.40 7.64 2.25
C VAL A 101 12.88 7.49 3.69
N THR A 102 13.70 8.43 4.15
CA THR A 102 14.33 8.33 5.48
C THR A 102 13.83 9.41 6.42
N LYS A 103 13.95 9.15 7.72
CA LYS A 103 13.70 10.11 8.82
C LYS A 103 12.33 10.77 8.76
N GLN A 104 11.32 10.06 8.28
CA GLN A 104 9.94 10.52 8.24
C GLN A 104 9.41 10.60 9.67
N LYS A 105 9.03 11.79 10.11
CA LYS A 105 8.34 11.98 11.38
C LYS A 105 6.85 11.84 11.11
N VAL A 106 6.21 10.84 11.73
CA VAL A 106 4.79 10.57 11.54
C VAL A 106 4.06 10.67 12.88
N SER A 107 3.20 11.66 12.98
CA SER A 107 2.31 11.86 14.12
C SER A 107 1.05 11.00 13.97
N GLU A 108 0.28 10.91 15.04
CA GLU A 108 -1.03 10.26 14.99
C GLU A 108 -1.94 10.92 13.94
N ASN A 109 -2.68 10.10 13.18
CA ASN A 109 -3.55 10.52 12.08
C ASN A 109 -2.84 11.20 10.89
N GLU A 110 -1.50 11.18 10.85
CA GLU A 110 -0.72 11.63 9.70
C GLU A 110 -0.47 10.48 8.71
N SER A 111 -0.27 10.86 7.45
CA SER A 111 0.07 9.93 6.37
C SER A 111 1.39 10.33 5.72
N VAL A 112 2.16 9.33 5.30
CA VAL A 112 3.27 9.51 4.36
C VAL A 112 2.79 8.98 3.01
N VAL A 113 2.78 9.85 2.01
CA VAL A 113 2.26 9.57 0.66
C VAL A 113 3.36 9.72 -0.36
N GLN A 114 3.25 8.95 -1.43
CA GLN A 114 4.08 9.05 -2.62
C GLN A 114 3.26 8.77 -3.87
N LYS A 115 3.74 9.23 -5.01
CA LYS A 115 3.10 8.98 -6.30
C LYS A 115 3.43 7.58 -6.79
N LEU A 116 2.42 6.84 -7.25
CA LEU A 116 2.61 5.50 -7.80
C LEU A 116 3.44 5.58 -9.09
N SER A 117 3.26 6.64 -9.88
CA SER A 117 4.08 6.92 -11.06
C SER A 117 5.58 7.00 -10.74
N ASP A 118 5.98 7.58 -9.60
CA ASP A 118 7.38 7.65 -9.18
C ASP A 118 7.96 6.24 -8.95
N LEU A 119 7.15 5.34 -8.37
CA LEU A 119 7.54 3.94 -8.18
C LEU A 119 7.60 3.19 -9.52
N MET A 120 6.70 3.50 -10.46
CA MET A 120 6.70 2.87 -11.79
C MET A 120 7.85 3.38 -12.67
N CYS A 121 8.24 4.64 -12.55
CA CYS A 121 9.32 5.25 -13.34
C CYS A 121 10.69 4.59 -13.11
N VAL A 122 10.89 3.94 -11.97
CA VAL A 122 12.15 3.22 -11.66
C VAL A 122 12.14 1.76 -12.11
N ILE A 123 11.06 1.30 -12.74
CA ILE A 123 10.83 -0.10 -13.14
C ILE A 123 10.95 -0.23 -14.66
N SER A 124 11.58 -1.31 -15.13
CA SER A 124 11.59 -1.60 -16.56
C SER A 124 10.19 -1.99 -17.06
N ALA A 125 9.86 -1.69 -18.32
CA ALA A 125 8.54 -2.04 -18.88
C ALA A 125 8.22 -3.54 -18.73
N GLU A 126 9.22 -4.42 -18.89
CA GLU A 126 9.08 -5.87 -18.72
C GLU A 126 8.74 -6.26 -17.27
N GLU A 127 9.39 -5.66 -16.28
CA GLU A 127 9.12 -5.93 -14.86
C GLU A 127 7.79 -5.34 -14.42
N LEU A 128 7.40 -4.20 -15.00
CA LEU A 128 6.10 -3.59 -14.77
C LEU A 128 4.98 -4.51 -15.27
N GLU A 129 5.08 -5.03 -16.50
CA GLU A 129 4.13 -6.01 -17.04
C GLU A 129 4.04 -7.27 -16.16
N LYS A 130 5.19 -7.79 -15.69
CA LYS A 130 5.22 -8.94 -14.77
C LYS A 130 4.56 -8.64 -13.42
N SER A 131 4.65 -7.40 -12.95
CA SER A 131 4.01 -6.93 -11.72
C SER A 131 2.48 -6.90 -11.81
N PHE A 132 1.93 -6.75 -13.01
CA PHE A 132 0.48 -6.79 -13.24
C PHE A 132 -0.02 -8.11 -13.85
N SER A 133 0.84 -9.13 -14.03
CA SER A 133 0.56 -10.32 -14.86
C SER A 133 -0.66 -11.18 -14.47
N ASN A 134 -1.36 -10.88 -13.36
CA ASN A 134 -2.63 -11.52 -12.98
C ASN A 134 -3.71 -10.52 -12.55
N ARG A 135 -3.64 -9.26 -13.00
CA ARG A 135 -4.46 -8.14 -12.48
C ARG A 135 -4.34 -7.97 -10.96
N ASN A 136 -3.22 -8.38 -10.39
CA ASN A 136 -2.94 -8.20 -8.97
C ASN A 136 -1.87 -7.14 -8.84
N LEU A 137 -2.13 -6.13 -8.02
CA LEU A 137 -1.11 -5.18 -7.59
C LEU A 137 -0.57 -5.63 -6.23
N THR A 138 0.72 -5.96 -6.16
CA THR A 138 1.37 -6.33 -4.90
C THR A 138 2.37 -5.27 -4.49
N VAL A 139 2.10 -4.63 -3.35
CA VAL A 139 2.98 -3.62 -2.76
C VAL A 139 3.60 -4.17 -1.49
N ARG A 140 4.89 -3.93 -1.30
CA ARG A 140 5.59 -4.18 -0.04
C ARG A 140 6.02 -2.86 0.57
N ILE A 141 5.76 -2.69 1.87
CA ILE A 141 6.35 -1.64 2.68
C ILE A 141 7.26 -2.28 3.71
N LYS A 142 8.47 -1.78 3.85
CA LYS A 142 9.30 -2.04 5.03
C LYS A 142 9.48 -0.76 5.82
N MET A 143 9.40 -0.87 7.13
CA MET A 143 9.53 0.24 8.06
C MET A 143 10.60 -0.06 9.10
N TRP A 144 11.39 0.95 9.46
CA TRP A 144 12.38 0.84 10.53
C TRP A 144 12.38 2.08 11.42
N LYS A 145 12.51 1.92 12.74
CA LYS A 145 12.61 3.05 13.69
C LYS A 145 13.96 3.73 13.65
N CYS A 146 14.02 5.04 13.38
CA CYS A 146 15.30 5.75 13.26
C CYS A 146 16.09 5.81 14.58
N SER A 147 15.37 5.65 15.70
CA SER A 147 15.93 5.65 17.05
C SER A 147 15.28 4.56 17.89
N GLY A 148 16.10 3.91 18.72
CA GLY A 148 15.70 2.74 19.49
C GLY A 148 15.86 1.46 18.68
N GLU A 149 15.98 0.34 19.40
CA GLU A 149 16.12 -0.97 18.79
C GLU A 149 14.74 -1.61 18.61
N ILE A 150 14.59 -2.36 17.51
CA ILE A 150 13.49 -3.28 17.31
C ILE A 150 14.06 -4.67 17.65
N ASN A 151 13.47 -5.35 18.62
CA ASN A 151 14.02 -6.61 19.13
C ASN A 151 13.89 -7.79 18.16
N ASN A 152 12.93 -7.73 17.23
CA ASN A 152 12.66 -8.78 16.25
C ASN A 152 12.02 -8.19 14.99
N ASP A 153 12.28 -8.80 13.84
CA ASP A 153 11.53 -8.48 12.63
C ASP A 153 10.06 -8.86 12.79
N GLY A 154 9.18 -7.97 12.37
CA GLY A 154 7.76 -8.25 12.23
C GLY A 154 7.35 -8.32 10.77
N TYR A 155 6.30 -9.08 10.51
CA TYR A 155 5.73 -9.22 9.17
C TYR A 155 4.21 -9.32 9.24
N CYS A 156 3.52 -8.71 8.29
CA CYS A 156 2.12 -9.02 8.02
C CYS A 156 1.81 -9.03 6.53
N MET A 157 0.73 -9.73 6.19
CA MET A 157 0.21 -9.82 4.85
C MET A 157 -1.26 -9.40 4.86
N ALA A 158 -1.60 -8.47 3.99
CA ALA A 158 -2.96 -7.99 3.77
C ALA A 158 -3.42 -8.34 2.36
N ARG A 159 -4.72 -8.56 2.19
CA ARG A 159 -5.33 -8.80 0.89
C ARG A 159 -6.65 -8.05 0.78
N THR A 160 -6.82 -7.32 -0.31
CA THR A 160 -8.06 -6.63 -0.65
C THR A 160 -8.54 -7.13 -2.00
N HIS A 161 -9.81 -7.54 -2.09
CA HIS A 161 -10.42 -8.00 -3.34
C HIS A 161 -11.36 -6.94 -3.88
N ILE A 162 -11.08 -6.40 -5.07
CA ILE A 162 -11.98 -5.47 -5.76
C ILE A 162 -13.11 -6.28 -6.39
N GLY A 163 -14.32 -6.12 -5.85
CA GLY A 163 -15.52 -6.74 -6.40
C GLY A 163 -15.95 -6.02 -7.68
N VAL A 164 -15.94 -6.71 -8.81
CA VAL A 164 -16.68 -6.23 -9.99
C VAL A 164 -18.17 -6.40 -9.65
N GLU A 165 -18.91 -5.31 -9.50
CA GLU A 165 -20.37 -5.40 -9.48
C GLU A 165 -20.83 -6.07 -10.78
N LYS A 166 -21.21 -7.35 -10.69
CA LYS A 166 -22.12 -7.91 -11.68
C LYS A 166 -23.43 -7.18 -11.47
N LYS A 167 -23.74 -6.22 -12.35
CA LYS A 167 -25.12 -5.75 -12.51
C LYS A 167 -25.95 -7.00 -12.75
N ASN A 168 -26.67 -7.47 -11.73
CA ASN A 168 -27.67 -8.50 -11.92
C ASN A 168 -28.64 -7.94 -12.98
N PRO A 169 -28.96 -8.68 -14.06
CA PRO A 169 -30.06 -8.27 -14.91
C PRO A 169 -31.29 -8.10 -14.01
N PRO A 170 -32.10 -7.05 -14.21
CA PRO A 170 -33.22 -6.77 -13.33
C PRO A 170 -34.12 -8.00 -13.29
N PHE A 171 -34.14 -8.68 -12.13
CA PHE A 171 -35.17 -9.67 -11.83
C PHE A 171 -36.49 -8.90 -11.75
N GLY A 172 -37.21 -8.92 -12.86
CA GLY A 172 -38.41 -8.11 -13.04
C GLY A 172 -39.33 -8.64 -14.13
N LEU A 173 -39.51 -9.96 -14.22
CA LEU A 173 -40.72 -10.55 -14.78
C LEU A 173 -41.14 -11.72 -13.88
N SER A 174 -41.65 -11.39 -12.70
CA SER A 174 -42.62 -12.23 -12.02
C SER A 174 -44.00 -11.91 -12.58
N GLY A 175 -44.64 -12.92 -13.16
CA GLY A 175 -46.10 -13.03 -13.22
C GLY A 175 -46.78 -12.54 -14.49
N ILE A 176 -47.21 -13.48 -15.34
CA ILE A 176 -48.64 -13.61 -15.64
C ILE A 176 -49.01 -15.09 -15.51
N LEU A 177 -49.83 -15.38 -14.50
CA LEU A 177 -50.75 -16.51 -14.45
C LEU A 177 -52.10 -16.03 -15.03
N ALA A 178 -52.92 -16.96 -15.53
CA ALA A 178 -54.28 -16.84 -16.10
C ALA A 178 -54.28 -16.77 -17.65
N LEU A 179 -54.93 -17.65 -18.41
CA LEU A 179 -55.90 -18.74 -18.19
C LEU A 179 -55.57 -19.92 -19.12
#